data_AF-A0A9D7UFK8-F1
#
_entry.id   AF-A0A9D7UFK8-F1
#
_cell.length_a   1.000
_cell.length_b   1.000
_cell.length_c   1.000
_cell.angle_alpha   90.00
_cell.angle_beta   90.00
_cell.angle_gamma   90.00
#
_symmetry.space_group_name_H-M   'P 1'
#
loop_
_entity.id
_entity.type
_entity.pdbx_description
1 polymer ?
#
loop_
_entity_poly.entity_id
_entity_poly.type
_entity_poly.pdbx_seq_one_letter_code
_entity_poly.pdbx_strand_id
1 'polypeptide(L)' 'MSIEEITAQCNFFKLCCNHSWHIQACDATSGAGLFDGLEWLSHQLMAAV' A
#
# COMPACT_ATOMS: atom_id res chain seq x y z
N MET A 1 -2.77 13.00 -9.22
CA MET A 1 -1.82 12.84 -8.10
C MET A 1 -1.00 11.61 -8.41
N SER A 2 0.30 11.75 -8.60
CA SER A 2 1.17 10.61 -8.93
C SER A 2 1.54 9.83 -7.68
N ILE A 3 1.95 8.58 -7.86
CA ILE A 3 2.43 7.72 -6.77
C ILE A 3 3.67 8.35 -6.10
N GLU A 4 4.53 9.01 -6.88
CA GLU A 4 5.73 9.69 -6.39
C GLU A 4 5.39 10.86 -5.46
N GLU A 5 4.37 11.65 -5.79
CA GLU A 5 3.90 12.77 -4.96
C GLU A 5 3.34 12.27 -3.62
N ILE A 6 2.52 11.21 -3.64
CA ILE A 6 1.95 10.59 -2.44
C ILE A 6 3.08 10.01 -1.57
N THR A 7 4.05 9.36 -2.21
CA THR A 7 5.19 8.74 -1.50
C THR A 7 6.02 9.80 -0.77
N ALA A 8 6.27 10.94 -1.42
CA ALA A 8 6.99 12.06 -0.86
C ALA A 8 6.20 12.76 0.27
N GLN A 9 4.91 13.02 0.08
CA GLN A 9 4.08 13.71 1.09
C GLN A 9 3.88 12.88 2.36
N CYS A 10 3.69 11.57 2.22
CA CYS A 10 3.50 10.68 3.35
C CYS A 10 4.82 10.19 3.98
N ASN A 11 5.97 10.64 3.44
CA ASN A 11 7.30 10.36 3.97
C ASN A 11 7.60 8.85 4.17
N PHE A 12 7.05 8.00 3.29
CA PHE A 12 7.14 6.53 3.41
C PHE A 12 8.59 6.03 3.42
N PHE A 13 9.50 6.76 2.78
CA PHE A 13 10.95 6.47 2.80
C PHE A 13 11.57 6.44 4.21
N LYS A 14 11.00 7.16 5.19
CA LYS A 14 11.50 7.18 6.58
C LYS A 14 10.75 6.25 7.52
N LEU A 15 9.48 5.95 7.25
CA LEU A 15 8.62 5.19 8.16
C LEU A 15 8.79 3.67 8.01
N CYS A 16 9.19 3.21 6.82
CA CYS A 16 9.06 1.81 6.42
C CYS A 16 10.39 1.06 6.28
N CYS A 17 11.48 1.53 6.90
CA CYS A 17 12.81 0.93 6.76
C CYS A 17 12.86 -0.57 7.12
N ASN A 18 11.91 -1.05 7.94
CA ASN A 18 11.77 -2.45 8.34
C ASN A 18 10.37 -3.05 8.07
N HIS A 19 9.51 -2.36 7.32
CA HIS A 19 8.15 -2.81 7.06
C HIS A 19 7.80 -2.68 5.58
N SER A 20 7.23 -3.75 5.00
CA SER A 20 6.67 -3.69 3.66
C SER A 20 5.55 -2.66 3.57
N TRP A 21 5.51 -1.91 2.48
CA TRP A 21 4.45 -0.93 2.19
C TRP A 21 4.07 -0.99 0.71
N HIS A 22 2.83 -0.57 0.41
CA HIS A 22 2.29 -0.57 -0.94
C HIS A 22 1.21 0.50 -1.09
N ILE A 23 1.20 1.19 -2.22
CA ILE A 23 0.19 2.19 -2.56
C ILE A 23 -0.74 1.56 -3.59
N GLN A 24 -1.97 1.29 -3.17
CA GLN A 24 -3.02 0.75 -4.02
C GLN A 24 -4.02 1.85 -4.36
N ALA A 25 -4.21 2.10 -5.65
CA ALA A 25 -5.31 2.95 -6.11
C ALA A 25 -6.63 2.22 -5.88
N CYS A 26 -7.57 2.85 -5.19
CA CYS A 26 -8.88 2.26 -4.93
C CYS A 26 -10.01 3.30 -5.01
N ASP A 27 -11.21 2.80 -5.29
CA ASP A 27 -12.46 3.55 -5.17
C ASP A 27 -13.38 2.82 -4.19
N ALA A 28 -13.66 3.45 -3.05
CA ALA A 28 -14.49 2.88 -1.99
C ALA A 28 -15.97 2.70 -2.40
N THR A 29 -16.44 3.43 -3.41
CA THR A 29 -17.84 3.39 -3.84
C THR A 29 -18.10 2.20 -4.77
N SER A 30 -17.19 1.96 -5.73
CA SER A 30 -17.25 0.80 -6.62
C SER A 30 -16.59 -0.45 -6.03
N GLY A 31 -15.75 -0.29 -5.01
CA GLY A 31 -14.91 -1.35 -4.45
C GLY A 31 -13.69 -1.69 -5.31
N ALA A 32 -13.44 -0.96 -6.40
CA ALA A 32 -12.29 -1.20 -7.28
C ALA A 32 -10.97 -1.00 -6.51
N GLY A 33 -10.02 -1.92 -6.71
CA GLY A 33 -8.70 -1.87 -6.09
C GLY A 33 -8.65 -2.23 -4.60
N LEU A 34 -9.79 -2.41 -3.94
CA LEU A 34 -9.82 -2.75 -2.51
C LEU A 34 -9.33 -4.18 -2.27
N PHE A 35 -9.80 -5.13 -3.10
CA PHE A 35 -9.40 -6.53 -3.03
C PHE A 35 -7.92 -6.71 -3.33
N ASP A 36 -7.38 -6.02 -4.34
CA ASP A 36 -5.96 -6.08 -4.69
C ASP A 36 -5.06 -5.64 -3.53
N GLY A 37 -5.45 -4.58 -2.82
CA GLY A 37 -4.73 -4.10 -1.64
C GLY A 37 -4.77 -5.09 -0.47
N LEU A 38 -5.91 -5.74 -0.26
CA LEU A 38 -6.07 -6.77 0.77
C LEU A 38 -5.29 -8.05 0.44
N GLU A 39 -5.26 -8.46 -0.82
CA GLU A 39 -4.47 -9.59 -1.29
C GLU A 39 -2.97 -9.34 -1.07
N TRP A 40 -2.48 -8.15 -1.44
CA TRP A 40 -1.10 -7.77 -1.17
C TRP A 40 -0.76 -7.84 0.33
N LEU A 41 -1.65 -7.33 1.19
CA LEU A 41 -1.46 -7.36 2.63
C LEU A 41 -1.43 -8.80 3.17
N SER A 42 -2.29 -9.68 2.67
CA SER A 42 -2.29 -11.10 3.04
C SER A 42 -0.96 -11.78 2.71
N HIS A 43 -0.39 -11.51 1.53
CA HIS A 43 0.92 -12.02 1.16
C HIS A 43 2.05 -11.51 2.07
N GLN A 44 2.01 -10.24 2.47
CA GLN A 44 3.02 -9.70 3.40
C GLN A 44 2.96 -10.35 4.78
N LEU A 45 1.76 -10.62 5.29
CA LEU A 45 1.57 -11.29 6.58
C LEU A 45 2.08 -12.74 6.55
N MET A 46 1.86 -13.46 5.44
CA MET A 46 2.38 -14.81 5.28
C MET A 46 3.90 -14.85 5.11
N ALA A 47 4.48 -13.85 4.45
CA ALA A 47 5.93 -13.76 4.27
C ALA A 47 6.69 -13.35 5.54
N ALA A 48 5.98 -12.80 6.54
CA ALA A 48 6.56 -12.35 7.81
C ALA A 48 6.55 -13.43 8.91
N VAL A 49 6.10 -14.66 8.61
CA VAL A 49 6.03 -15.79 9.55
C VAL A 49 7.23 -16.73 9.45
#